data_AF-H0ECP3-F1
#
_entry.id   AF-H0ECP3-F1
#
_cell.length_a   1.000
_cell.length_b   1.000
_cell.length_c   1.000
_cell.angle_alpha   90.00
_cell.angle_beta   90.00
_cell.angle_gamma   90.00
#
_symmetry.space_group_name_H-M   'P 1'
#
loop_
_entity.id
_entity.type
_entity.pdbx_description
1 polymer ?
#
loop_
_entity_poly.entity_id
_entity_poly.type
_entity_poly.pdbx_seq_one_letter_code
_entity_poly.pdbx_strand_id
1 'polypeptide(L)'
;MSTPYDLPTDLSKVKKFEWDDKYDFPRDLVGYGENSFNPQWPNGAKIAVSFVINYEEGAEHTVLNGDLHSETHLWEAPGGSPKIQERAVNIESEYDYGSRTGVWRLLRLFNKHNYKYTLYAVGKALEDNPAVGISSVKNGHDVASHAYRWIDYANMSPEKEKAYIKKEIETIQKICGSPPKGWYYGRLSSRSQALVWEVYKEMGIELLWDSDSYADDLPYWVDVPAEKDEPNPKGMLMVPYSYGSPPPLSL
;
A
#
# COMPACT_ATOMS: atom_id res chain seq x y z
N MET A 1 6.97 -31.78 17.65
CA MET A 1 7.42 -30.44 17.19
C MET A 1 6.39 -29.45 17.68
N SER A 2 6.73 -28.60 18.65
CA SER A 2 5.86 -27.48 19.01
C SER A 2 5.74 -26.57 17.80
N THR A 3 4.53 -26.30 17.35
CA THR A 3 4.29 -25.24 16.36
C THR A 3 4.88 -23.93 16.90
N PRO A 4 5.67 -23.18 16.12
CA PRO A 4 6.39 -21.96 16.55
C PRO A 4 5.45 -20.75 16.70
N TYR A 5 4.17 -20.99 16.94
CA TYR A 5 3.14 -19.97 16.95
C TYR A 5 2.65 -19.80 18.38
N ASP A 6 2.66 -18.56 18.87
CA ASP A 6 2.04 -18.17 20.14
C ASP A 6 0.51 -18.17 20.02
N LEU A 7 -0.06 -19.35 19.75
CA LEU A 7 -1.51 -19.52 19.68
C LEU A 7 -2.12 -19.44 21.09
N PRO A 8 -3.32 -18.84 21.23
CA PRO A 8 -4.03 -18.84 22.50
C PRO A 8 -4.22 -20.27 23.01
N THR A 9 -3.83 -20.53 24.26
CA THR A 9 -4.01 -21.84 24.90
C THR A 9 -5.49 -22.12 25.24
N ASP A 10 -6.31 -21.08 25.35
CA ASP A 10 -7.74 -21.14 25.61
C ASP A 10 -8.54 -20.71 24.36
N LEU A 11 -8.92 -21.70 23.55
CA LEU A 11 -9.66 -21.48 22.30
C LEU A 11 -11.10 -20.99 22.53
N SER A 12 -11.65 -21.09 23.76
CA SER A 12 -13.00 -20.63 24.05
C SER A 12 -13.15 -19.10 23.97
N LYS A 13 -12.03 -18.39 24.09
CA LYS A 13 -11.95 -16.92 23.99
C LYS A 13 -11.63 -16.43 22.58
N VAL A 14 -11.32 -17.33 21.65
CA VAL A 14 -11.02 -16.98 20.26
C VAL A 14 -12.34 -16.84 19.50
N LYS A 15 -12.59 -15.65 18.97
CA LYS A 15 -13.75 -15.42 18.10
C LYS A 15 -13.64 -16.34 16.88
N LYS A 16 -14.69 -17.09 16.56
CA LYS A 16 -14.75 -17.86 15.32
C LYS A 16 -14.77 -16.92 14.12
N PHE A 17 -14.11 -17.33 13.04
CA PHE A 17 -14.24 -16.65 11.76
C PHE A 17 -15.71 -16.67 11.31
N GLU A 18 -16.19 -15.50 10.89
CA GLU A 18 -17.52 -15.29 10.33
C GLU A 18 -17.31 -14.54 9.02
N TRP A 19 -17.84 -15.10 7.93
CA TRP A 19 -17.78 -14.47 6.63
C TRP A 19 -18.68 -13.23 6.59
N ASP A 20 -18.13 -12.11 6.13
CA ASP A 20 -18.86 -10.88 5.87
C ASP A 20 -19.03 -10.66 4.37
N ASP A 21 -20.25 -10.90 3.88
CA ASP A 21 -20.64 -10.71 2.48
C ASP A 21 -20.38 -9.31 1.91
N LYS A 22 -20.14 -8.31 2.77
CA LYS A 22 -19.81 -6.95 2.35
C LYS A 22 -18.31 -6.74 2.18
N TYR A 23 -17.48 -7.40 2.97
CA TYR A 23 -16.06 -7.09 3.07
C TYR A 23 -15.12 -8.20 2.62
N ASP A 24 -15.52 -9.47 2.75
CA ASP A 24 -14.63 -10.59 2.50
C ASP A 24 -14.60 -10.98 1.03
N PHE A 25 -13.39 -10.97 0.44
CA PHE A 25 -13.14 -11.43 -0.92
C PHE A 25 -12.82 -12.94 -0.91
N PRO A 26 -13.44 -13.75 -1.78
CA PRO A 26 -13.09 -15.16 -1.89
C PRO A 26 -11.67 -15.31 -2.46
N ARG A 27 -10.99 -16.38 -2.04
CA ARG A 27 -9.67 -16.72 -2.58
C ARG A 27 -9.82 -17.45 -3.92
N ASP A 28 -9.20 -16.90 -4.95
CA ASP A 28 -8.95 -17.62 -6.20
C ASP A 28 -7.54 -18.22 -6.18
N LEU A 29 -7.45 -19.54 -6.23
CA LEU A 29 -6.17 -20.27 -6.25
C LEU A 29 -5.77 -20.69 -7.68
N VAL A 30 -6.66 -20.50 -8.65
CA VAL A 30 -6.44 -20.92 -10.04
C VAL A 30 -5.88 -19.77 -10.85
N GLY A 31 -6.44 -18.55 -10.70
CA GLY A 31 -6.07 -17.40 -11.50
C GLY A 31 -6.21 -17.71 -12.99
N TYR A 32 -5.19 -17.36 -13.78
CA TYR A 32 -5.19 -17.70 -15.22
C TYR A 32 -4.78 -19.15 -15.54
N GLY A 33 -4.36 -19.94 -14.55
CA GLY A 33 -3.90 -21.32 -14.74
C GLY A 33 -2.64 -21.46 -15.61
N GLU A 34 -2.34 -22.69 -16.02
CA GLU A 34 -1.08 -23.07 -16.70
C GLU A 34 -0.78 -22.24 -17.97
N ASN A 35 -1.80 -21.85 -18.72
CA ASN A 35 -1.62 -21.25 -20.04
C ASN A 35 -1.55 -19.71 -20.01
N SER A 36 -1.94 -19.06 -18.91
CA SER A 36 -2.04 -17.60 -18.78
C SER A 36 -2.66 -16.93 -20.04
N PHE A 37 -2.31 -15.67 -20.32
CA PHE A 37 -2.63 -15.00 -21.58
C PHE A 37 -1.54 -14.00 -21.98
N ASN A 38 -1.51 -13.60 -23.25
CA ASN A 38 -0.61 -12.54 -23.72
C ASN A 38 -1.29 -11.18 -23.56
N PRO A 39 -0.78 -10.27 -22.70
CA PRO A 39 -1.41 -8.97 -22.41
C PRO A 39 -1.32 -7.95 -23.55
N GLN A 40 -0.65 -8.28 -24.66
CA GLN A 40 -0.51 -7.40 -25.84
C GLN A 40 0.05 -6.02 -25.49
N TRP A 41 1.15 -5.98 -24.71
CA TRP A 41 1.75 -4.71 -24.31
C TRP A 41 2.05 -3.80 -25.50
N PRO A 42 1.91 -2.46 -25.32
CA PRO A 42 2.13 -1.51 -26.40
C PRO A 42 3.45 -1.73 -27.15
N ASN A 43 3.43 -1.49 -28.46
CA ASN A 43 4.60 -1.65 -29.34
C ASN A 43 5.17 -3.07 -29.39
N GLY A 44 4.41 -4.08 -28.98
CA GLY A 44 4.86 -5.48 -28.95
C GLY A 44 5.92 -5.76 -27.88
N ALA A 45 5.95 -4.94 -26.82
CA ALA A 45 6.87 -5.13 -25.70
C ALA A 45 6.71 -6.52 -25.07
N LYS A 46 7.83 -7.12 -24.67
CA LYS A 46 7.85 -8.45 -24.04
C LYS A 46 7.64 -8.39 -22.52
N ILE A 47 7.89 -7.23 -21.93
CA ILE A 47 7.78 -6.97 -20.50
C ILE A 47 7.28 -5.54 -20.29
N ALA A 48 6.41 -5.35 -19.30
CA ALA A 48 6.09 -4.05 -18.74
C ALA A 48 6.81 -3.94 -17.39
N VAL A 49 7.60 -2.90 -17.19
CA VAL A 49 8.32 -2.66 -15.92
C VAL A 49 7.66 -1.49 -15.22
N SER A 50 7.09 -1.74 -14.04
CA SER A 50 6.54 -0.71 -13.16
C SER A 50 7.53 -0.39 -12.06
N PHE A 51 8.10 0.81 -12.07
CA PHE A 51 8.94 1.29 -10.97
C PHE A 51 8.07 1.96 -9.91
N VAL A 52 8.18 1.49 -8.66
CA VAL A 52 7.49 2.05 -7.50
C VAL A 52 8.52 2.69 -6.58
N ILE A 53 8.23 3.89 -6.10
CA ILE A 53 8.96 4.52 -5.00
C ILE A 53 7.96 4.70 -3.86
N ASN A 54 8.16 3.99 -2.75
CA ASN A 54 7.41 4.26 -1.53
C ASN A 54 7.95 5.54 -0.88
N TYR A 55 7.05 6.37 -0.38
CA TYR A 55 7.38 7.56 0.39
C TYR A 55 6.61 7.53 1.71
N GLU A 56 7.30 7.04 2.72
CA GLU A 56 6.76 6.65 4.02
C GLU A 56 7.32 7.53 5.14
N GLU A 57 8.42 8.23 4.86
CA GLU A 57 9.26 8.88 5.85
C GLU A 57 8.60 10.12 6.47
N GLY A 58 8.43 10.06 7.80
CA GLY A 58 7.67 11.01 8.62
C GLY A 58 6.30 10.46 9.06
N ALA A 59 5.86 9.32 8.51
CA ALA A 59 4.57 8.72 8.81
C ALA A 59 4.64 7.38 9.54
N GLU A 60 5.83 6.84 9.74
CA GLU A 60 6.12 5.63 10.51
C GLU A 60 5.75 5.77 11.99
N HIS A 61 5.88 4.67 12.74
CA HIS A 61 5.62 4.67 14.18
C HIS A 61 6.59 5.60 14.94
N THR A 62 6.04 6.62 15.59
CA THR A 62 6.80 7.45 16.52
C THR A 62 5.86 8.13 17.51
N VAL A 63 6.35 8.35 18.73
CA VAL A 63 5.63 9.12 19.76
C VAL A 63 5.32 10.55 19.31
N LEU A 64 6.08 11.09 18.34
CA LEU A 64 5.81 12.42 17.76
C LEU A 64 4.54 12.45 16.91
N ASN A 65 4.15 11.31 16.34
CA ASN A 65 2.90 11.11 15.61
C ASN A 65 1.75 10.67 16.55
N GLY A 66 2.00 10.62 17.87
CA GLY A 66 1.03 10.20 18.88
C GLY A 66 0.92 8.67 19.04
N ASP A 67 1.86 7.92 18.48
CA ASP A 67 1.87 6.46 18.60
C ASP A 67 2.44 6.02 19.96
N LEU A 68 2.06 4.83 20.42
CA LEU A 68 2.53 4.28 21.70
C LEU A 68 4.02 3.93 21.67
N HIS A 69 4.59 3.69 20.50
CA HIS A 69 5.93 3.16 20.37
C HIS A 69 6.67 3.64 19.11
N SER A 70 7.98 3.43 19.09
CA SER A 70 8.84 3.67 17.93
C SER A 70 8.71 2.59 16.85
N GLU A 71 9.10 2.93 15.62
CA GLU A 71 9.22 2.00 14.50
C GLU A 71 10.30 0.94 14.72
N THR A 72 10.16 -0.20 14.06
CA THR A 72 11.10 -1.33 14.06
C THR A 72 11.30 -1.95 12.67
N HIS A 73 10.55 -1.53 11.65
CA HIS A 73 10.59 -2.08 10.29
C HIS A 73 11.47 -1.23 9.36
N LEU A 74 11.95 -1.87 8.29
CA LEU A 74 12.64 -1.26 7.14
C LEU A 74 13.72 -0.21 7.47
N TRP A 75 14.51 -0.49 8.52
CA TRP A 75 15.73 0.24 8.86
C TRP A 75 16.95 -0.68 8.71
N GLU A 76 18.15 -0.11 8.71
CA GLU A 76 19.40 -0.80 8.32
C GLU A 76 19.81 -1.94 9.26
N ALA A 77 19.31 -1.95 10.50
CA ALA A 77 19.56 -3.02 11.47
C ALA A 77 18.25 -3.74 11.83
N PRO A 78 17.66 -4.53 10.91
CA PRO A 78 16.32 -5.08 11.07
C PRO A 78 16.19 -5.93 12.34
N GLY A 79 15.05 -5.80 12.99
CA GLY A 79 14.77 -6.40 14.30
C GLY A 79 14.88 -5.40 15.45
N GLY A 80 14.71 -5.91 16.67
CA GLY A 80 14.64 -5.10 17.88
C GLY A 80 13.21 -4.99 18.42
N SER A 81 13.10 -4.58 19.68
CA SER A 81 11.81 -4.34 20.32
C SER A 81 11.42 -2.87 20.17
N PRO A 82 10.14 -2.57 19.92
CA PRO A 82 9.68 -1.20 19.84
C PRO A 82 9.89 -0.50 21.19
N LYS A 83 10.35 0.75 21.17
CA LYS A 83 10.51 1.54 22.39
C LYS A 83 9.17 2.15 22.78
N ILE A 84 8.65 1.79 23.95
CA ILE A 84 7.34 2.25 24.43
C ILE A 84 7.47 3.65 25.02
N GLN A 85 6.62 4.59 24.58
CA GLN A 85 6.58 5.98 25.04
C GLN A 85 7.95 6.70 24.93
N GLU A 86 8.78 6.27 24.00
CA GLU A 86 10.14 6.78 23.79
C GLU A 86 10.43 6.93 22.29
N ARG A 87 11.39 7.81 21.98
CA ARG A 87 11.91 8.00 20.62
C ARG A 87 13.00 6.98 20.28
N ALA A 88 13.06 6.57 19.02
CA ALA A 88 14.16 5.77 18.48
C ALA A 88 14.99 6.60 17.51
N VAL A 89 15.76 7.54 18.05
CA VAL A 89 16.46 8.59 17.27
C VAL A 89 17.38 8.07 16.16
N ASN A 90 17.94 6.86 16.29
CA ASN A 90 18.73 6.25 15.20
C ASN A 90 17.83 5.86 14.03
N ILE A 91 16.71 5.19 14.31
CA ILE A 91 15.71 4.80 13.31
C ILE A 91 15.14 6.06 12.65
N GLU A 92 14.72 7.05 13.44
CA GLU A 92 14.23 8.34 12.93
C GLU A 92 15.25 9.00 11.99
N SER A 93 16.54 8.95 12.30
CA SER A 93 17.59 9.53 11.44
C SER A 93 17.78 8.80 10.10
N GLU A 94 17.46 7.52 10.03
CA GLU A 94 17.49 6.74 8.78
C GLU A 94 16.28 7.06 7.91
N TYR A 95 15.08 7.17 8.49
CA TYR A 95 13.89 7.68 7.81
C TYR A 95 14.12 9.13 7.30
N ASP A 96 14.74 9.99 8.11
CA ASP A 96 15.14 11.34 7.68
C ASP A 96 16.06 11.32 6.45
N TYR A 97 16.94 10.32 6.31
CA TYR A 97 17.81 10.23 5.14
C TYR A 97 17.01 10.00 3.85
N GLY A 98 15.99 9.16 3.89
CA GLY A 98 15.07 8.89 2.79
C GLY A 98 14.40 10.17 2.28
N SER A 99 13.77 10.93 3.17
CA SER A 99 13.06 12.18 2.85
C SER A 99 14.00 13.34 2.47
N ARG A 100 15.17 13.46 3.11
CA ARG A 100 16.10 14.57 2.89
C ARG A 100 17.00 14.38 1.68
N THR A 101 17.35 13.14 1.36
CA THR A 101 18.41 12.83 0.38
C THR A 101 18.03 11.73 -0.60
N GLY A 102 17.49 10.61 -0.12
CA GLY A 102 17.18 9.41 -0.90
C GLY A 102 16.22 9.72 -2.05
N VAL A 103 15.05 10.26 -1.74
CA VAL A 103 13.99 10.57 -2.70
C VAL A 103 14.46 11.51 -3.81
N TRP A 104 15.23 12.54 -3.48
CA TRP A 104 15.73 13.50 -4.47
C TRP A 104 16.79 12.89 -5.38
N ARG A 105 17.58 11.95 -4.89
CA ARG A 105 18.55 11.20 -5.70
C ARG A 105 17.82 10.33 -6.73
N LEU A 106 16.78 9.60 -6.30
CA LEU A 106 15.95 8.79 -7.19
C LEU A 106 15.23 9.66 -8.22
N LEU A 107 14.59 10.75 -7.80
CA LEU A 107 13.92 11.68 -8.71
C LEU A 107 14.85 12.19 -9.81
N ARG A 108 16.08 12.62 -9.46
CA ARG A 108 17.08 13.04 -10.45
C ARG A 108 17.49 11.91 -11.39
N LEU A 109 17.59 10.68 -10.90
CA LEU A 109 17.94 9.51 -11.70
C LEU A 109 16.86 9.21 -12.74
N PHE A 110 15.60 9.11 -12.33
CA PHE A 110 14.47 8.85 -13.24
C PHE A 110 14.34 9.96 -14.29
N ASN A 111 14.45 11.23 -13.87
CA ASN A 111 14.41 12.36 -14.79
C ASN A 111 15.56 12.35 -15.80
N LYS A 112 16.78 12.01 -15.36
CA LYS A 112 17.96 11.89 -16.24
C LYS A 112 17.75 10.87 -17.35
N HIS A 113 17.08 9.76 -17.05
CA HIS A 113 16.83 8.68 -18.00
C HIS A 113 15.47 8.78 -18.71
N ASN A 114 14.69 9.83 -18.44
CA ASN A 114 13.32 10.00 -18.93
C ASN A 114 12.42 8.78 -18.66
N TYR A 115 12.61 8.15 -17.50
CA TYR A 115 11.73 7.07 -17.01
C TYR A 115 10.72 7.63 -16.02
N LYS A 116 9.58 6.95 -15.92
CA LYS A 116 8.52 7.26 -14.96
C LYS A 116 8.48 6.20 -13.86
N TYR A 117 8.05 6.63 -12.69
CA TYR A 117 7.73 5.78 -11.56
C TYR A 117 6.33 6.19 -11.05
N THR A 118 5.72 5.30 -10.27
CA THR A 118 4.55 5.63 -9.45
C THR A 118 5.02 5.82 -8.01
N LEU A 119 4.72 6.99 -7.44
CA LEU A 119 4.98 7.27 -6.04
C LEU A 119 3.87 6.64 -5.21
N TYR A 120 4.19 5.70 -4.33
CA TYR A 120 3.28 5.20 -3.30
C TYR A 120 3.47 6.10 -2.10
N ALA A 121 2.61 7.11 -1.99
CA ALA A 121 2.80 8.20 -1.05
C ALA A 121 1.90 8.05 0.18
N VAL A 122 2.51 8.09 1.36
CA VAL A 122 1.76 8.11 2.62
C VAL A 122 1.33 9.55 2.91
N GLY A 123 0.04 9.80 3.16
CA GLY A 123 -0.49 11.16 3.28
C GLY A 123 0.17 11.98 4.39
N LYS A 124 0.40 11.39 5.57
CA LYS A 124 1.11 12.10 6.65
C LYS A 124 2.53 12.50 6.25
N ALA A 125 3.24 11.67 5.48
CA ALA A 125 4.57 11.99 4.98
C ALA A 125 4.53 13.14 3.95
N LEU A 126 3.49 13.17 3.10
CA LEU A 126 3.25 14.28 2.18
C LEU A 126 2.81 15.57 2.88
N GLU A 127 2.04 15.50 3.97
CA GLU A 127 1.68 16.68 4.78
C GLU A 127 2.94 17.36 5.34
N ASP A 128 3.93 16.57 5.79
CA ASP A 128 5.19 17.09 6.33
C ASP A 128 6.14 17.58 5.23
N ASN A 129 6.16 16.90 4.08
CA ASN A 129 7.03 17.23 2.96
C ASN A 129 6.28 17.25 1.61
N PRO A 130 5.42 18.25 1.37
CA PRO A 130 4.58 18.31 0.17
C PRO A 130 5.40 18.47 -1.13
N ALA A 131 6.65 18.91 -1.01
CA ALA A 131 7.54 19.11 -2.16
C ALA A 131 7.77 17.82 -2.95
N VAL A 132 7.73 16.65 -2.32
CA VAL A 132 7.94 15.36 -3.00
C VAL A 132 6.78 15.04 -3.94
N GLY A 133 5.54 15.14 -3.47
CA GLY A 133 4.34 14.94 -4.28
C GLY A 133 4.25 15.97 -5.42
N ILE A 134 4.42 17.26 -5.09
CA ILE A 134 4.40 18.36 -6.07
C ILE A 134 5.47 18.15 -7.16
N SER A 135 6.69 17.79 -6.76
CA SER A 135 7.77 17.56 -7.72
C SER A 135 7.54 16.31 -8.55
N SER A 136 6.93 15.26 -7.99
CA SER A 136 6.60 14.05 -8.73
C SER A 136 5.61 14.35 -9.87
N VAL A 137 4.51 15.03 -9.55
CA VAL A 137 3.52 15.47 -10.56
C VAL A 137 4.13 16.42 -11.58
N LYS A 138 4.91 17.42 -11.15
CA LYS A 138 5.55 18.38 -12.06
C LYS A 138 6.47 17.71 -13.10
N ASN A 139 7.08 16.57 -12.75
CA ASN A 139 7.93 15.80 -13.65
C ASN A 139 7.18 14.67 -14.37
N GLY A 140 5.86 14.60 -14.25
CA GLY A 140 5.01 13.61 -14.92
C GLY A 140 5.13 12.20 -14.37
N HIS A 141 5.50 12.06 -13.10
CA HIS A 141 5.38 10.80 -12.35
C HIS A 141 3.95 10.66 -11.81
N ASP A 142 3.49 9.42 -11.67
CA ASP A 142 2.19 9.14 -11.05
C ASP A 142 2.30 9.19 -9.52
N VAL A 143 1.20 9.52 -8.84
CA VAL A 143 1.11 9.53 -7.38
C VAL A 143 -0.12 8.73 -6.96
N ALA A 144 0.12 7.55 -6.42
CA ALA A 144 -0.88 6.67 -5.84
C ALA A 144 -0.88 6.77 -4.30
N SER A 145 -1.98 6.32 -3.70
CA SER A 145 -2.09 6.26 -2.25
C SER A 145 -1.22 5.15 -1.69
N HIS A 146 -0.52 5.45 -0.60
CA HIS A 146 0.05 4.46 0.30
C HIS A 146 -0.57 4.50 1.72
N ALA A 147 -1.88 4.77 1.77
CA ALA A 147 -2.65 5.03 2.99
C ALA A 147 -2.18 6.27 3.78
N TYR A 148 -2.98 6.70 4.75
CA TYR A 148 -2.70 7.94 5.49
C TYR A 148 -1.53 7.83 6.48
N ARG A 149 -1.31 6.64 7.05
CA ARG A 149 -0.22 6.35 7.99
C ARG A 149 0.46 5.06 7.58
N TRP A 150 1.77 5.01 7.79
CA TRP A 150 2.54 3.79 7.55
C TRP A 150 2.59 2.94 8.83
N ILE A 151 1.49 2.23 9.10
CA ILE A 151 1.29 1.38 10.29
C ILE A 151 0.54 0.08 9.91
N ASP A 152 0.34 -0.81 10.88
CA ASP A 152 -0.53 -1.99 10.72
C ASP A 152 -2.02 -1.64 10.92
N TYR A 153 -2.85 -2.00 9.94
CA TYR A 153 -4.30 -1.77 9.95
C TYR A 153 -5.13 -2.96 10.45
N ALA A 154 -4.54 -4.13 10.73
CA ALA A 154 -5.24 -5.37 11.09
C ALA A 154 -6.29 -5.20 12.20
N ASN A 155 -5.96 -4.40 13.23
CA ASN A 155 -6.81 -4.15 14.40
C ASN A 155 -7.51 -2.78 14.37
N MET A 156 -7.41 -2.03 13.28
CA MET A 156 -8.08 -0.73 13.14
C MET A 156 -9.59 -0.91 12.97
N SER A 157 -10.41 -0.10 13.64
CA SER A 157 -11.86 -0.15 13.42
C SER A 157 -12.20 0.31 11.99
N PRO A 158 -13.26 -0.26 11.36
CA PRO A 158 -13.67 0.13 10.02
C PRO A 158 -13.93 1.64 9.89
N GLU A 159 -14.51 2.28 10.91
CA GLU A 159 -14.84 3.71 10.89
C GLU A 159 -13.57 4.58 10.87
N LYS A 160 -12.57 4.20 11.68
CA LYS A 160 -11.29 4.90 11.72
C LYS A 160 -10.52 4.69 10.40
N GLU A 161 -10.56 3.48 9.87
CA GLU A 161 -9.92 3.14 8.61
C GLU A 161 -10.54 3.90 7.44
N LYS A 162 -11.87 3.95 7.32
CA LYS A 162 -12.57 4.79 6.34
C LYS A 162 -12.20 6.26 6.45
N ALA A 163 -12.11 6.79 7.68
CA ALA A 163 -11.69 8.18 7.89
C ALA A 163 -10.25 8.42 7.41
N TYR A 164 -9.34 7.46 7.59
CA TYR A 164 -7.98 7.53 7.06
C TYR A 164 -7.95 7.40 5.54
N ILE A 165 -8.74 6.51 4.95
CA ILE A 165 -8.85 6.39 3.49
C ILE A 165 -9.30 7.72 2.87
N LYS A 166 -10.37 8.30 3.41
CA LYS A 166 -10.88 9.59 2.94
C LYS A 166 -9.84 10.70 3.11
N LYS A 167 -9.18 10.77 4.28
CA LYS A 167 -8.16 11.77 4.55
C LYS A 167 -6.98 11.66 3.58
N GLU A 168 -6.58 10.44 3.24
CA GLU A 168 -5.51 10.19 2.27
C GLU A 168 -5.84 10.74 0.89
N ILE A 169 -7.02 10.41 0.38
CA ILE A 169 -7.51 10.88 -0.91
C ILE A 169 -7.54 12.42 -0.95
N GLU A 170 -8.08 13.05 0.08
CA GLU A 170 -8.12 14.51 0.22
C GLU A 170 -6.72 15.13 0.30
N THR A 171 -5.78 14.48 0.99
CA THR A 171 -4.40 14.94 1.16
C THR A 171 -3.64 14.93 -0.16
N ILE A 172 -3.65 13.80 -0.88
CA ILE A 172 -3.04 13.72 -2.20
C ILE A 172 -3.73 14.69 -3.16
N GLN A 173 -5.06 14.78 -3.17
CA GLN A 173 -5.76 15.73 -4.04
C GLN A 173 -5.32 17.18 -3.78
N LYS A 174 -5.19 17.57 -2.51
CA LYS A 174 -4.77 18.92 -2.13
C LYS A 174 -3.34 19.24 -2.54
N ILE A 175 -2.42 18.28 -2.42
CA ILE A 175 -0.98 18.49 -2.65
C ILE A 175 -0.61 18.29 -4.12
N CYS A 176 -1.15 17.25 -4.75
CA CYS A 176 -0.81 16.80 -6.09
C CYS A 176 -1.77 17.33 -7.17
N GLY A 177 -2.91 17.92 -6.78
CA GLY A 177 -3.89 18.55 -7.68
C GLY A 177 -4.98 17.61 -8.20
N SER A 178 -4.87 16.30 -7.97
CA SER A 178 -5.88 15.30 -8.33
C SER A 178 -5.91 14.17 -7.30
N PRO A 179 -7.08 13.55 -7.05
CA PRO A 179 -7.13 12.40 -6.15
C PRO A 179 -6.35 11.21 -6.74
N PRO A 180 -5.75 10.36 -5.87
CA PRO A 180 -5.00 9.19 -6.31
C PRO A 180 -5.94 8.20 -7.01
N LYS A 181 -5.48 7.62 -8.12
CA LYS A 181 -6.25 6.64 -8.91
C LYS A 181 -5.89 5.19 -8.62
N GLY A 182 -4.83 4.98 -7.85
CA GLY A 182 -4.42 3.68 -7.37
C GLY A 182 -4.22 3.67 -5.86
N TRP A 183 -4.29 2.48 -5.28
CA TRP A 183 -4.16 2.26 -3.84
C TRP A 183 -3.22 1.10 -3.51
N TYR A 184 -2.44 1.25 -2.44
CA TYR A 184 -1.65 0.19 -1.82
C TYR A 184 -1.50 0.42 -0.31
N TYR A 185 -1.78 -0.56 0.52
CA TYR A 185 -1.51 -0.52 1.97
C TYR A 185 -0.19 -1.18 2.34
N GLY A 186 0.09 -2.37 1.78
CA GLY A 186 1.07 -3.31 2.30
C GLY A 186 0.61 -4.01 3.58
N ARG A 187 0.37 -3.27 4.67
CA ARG A 187 -0.03 -3.79 5.99
C ARG A 187 -1.52 -3.59 6.26
N LEU A 188 -2.34 -4.28 5.47
CA LEU A 188 -3.79 -4.21 5.50
C LEU A 188 -4.47 -5.18 6.49
N SER A 189 -5.74 -4.92 6.76
CA SER A 189 -6.68 -5.90 7.33
C SER A 189 -7.46 -6.63 6.24
N SER A 190 -8.21 -7.68 6.59
CA SER A 190 -9.02 -8.44 5.62
C SER A 190 -10.16 -7.63 4.97
N ARG A 191 -10.57 -6.52 5.59
CA ARG A 191 -11.65 -5.63 5.10
C ARG A 191 -11.13 -4.44 4.28
N SER A 192 -9.83 -4.18 4.32
CA SER A 192 -9.26 -2.92 3.84
C SER A 192 -9.56 -2.63 2.37
N GLN A 193 -9.46 -3.64 1.50
CA GLN A 193 -9.76 -3.52 0.07
C GLN A 193 -11.22 -3.10 -0.19
N ALA A 194 -12.17 -3.74 0.51
CA ALA A 194 -13.58 -3.38 0.39
C ALA A 194 -13.86 -1.95 0.91
N LEU A 195 -13.19 -1.55 2.00
CA LEU A 195 -13.33 -0.20 2.55
C LEU A 195 -12.77 0.87 1.60
N VAL A 196 -11.64 0.60 0.93
CA VAL A 196 -11.07 1.49 -0.09
C VAL A 196 -12.07 1.69 -1.21
N TRP A 197 -12.54 0.60 -1.82
CA TRP A 197 -13.54 0.66 -2.87
C TRP A 197 -14.79 1.45 -2.42
N GLU A 198 -15.29 1.19 -1.20
CA GLU A 198 -16.49 1.84 -0.66
C GLU A 198 -16.28 3.36 -0.53
N VAL A 199 -15.16 3.81 0.02
CA VAL A 199 -14.87 5.24 0.15
C VAL A 199 -14.68 5.91 -1.21
N TYR A 200 -14.00 5.27 -2.17
CA TYR A 200 -13.89 5.80 -3.53
C TYR A 200 -15.26 5.98 -4.19
N LYS A 201 -16.16 5.00 -4.01
CA LYS A 201 -17.55 5.08 -4.48
C LYS A 201 -18.34 6.19 -3.79
N GLU A 202 -18.27 6.28 -2.46
CA GLU A 202 -18.92 7.33 -1.66
C GLU A 202 -18.46 8.74 -2.08
N MET A 203 -17.17 8.89 -2.44
CA MET A 203 -16.60 10.16 -2.91
C MET A 203 -16.83 10.45 -4.39
N GLY A 204 -17.39 9.50 -5.16
CA GLY A 204 -17.57 9.64 -6.60
C GLY A 204 -16.26 9.73 -7.38
N ILE A 205 -15.19 9.14 -6.85
CA ILE A 205 -13.85 9.10 -7.45
C ILE A 205 -13.64 7.71 -8.03
N GLU A 206 -13.25 7.65 -9.31
CA GLU A 206 -12.86 6.39 -9.92
C GLU A 206 -11.53 5.88 -9.33
N LEU A 207 -11.57 4.66 -8.78
CA LEU A 207 -10.41 3.82 -8.46
C LEU A 207 -10.07 2.98 -9.69
N LEU A 208 -8.89 3.16 -10.27
CA LEU A 208 -8.47 2.45 -11.48
C LEU A 208 -7.81 1.11 -11.17
N TRP A 209 -7.08 1.02 -10.06
CA TRP A 209 -6.39 -0.20 -9.67
C TRP A 209 -6.09 -0.24 -8.17
N ASP A 210 -5.91 -1.45 -7.64
CA ASP A 210 -5.43 -1.73 -6.29
C ASP A 210 -4.24 -2.70 -6.36
N SER A 211 -3.22 -2.47 -5.54
CA SER A 211 -1.98 -3.25 -5.55
C SER A 211 -1.75 -4.09 -4.30
N ASP A 212 -2.74 -4.22 -3.41
CA ASP A 212 -2.68 -5.13 -2.25
C ASP A 212 -2.95 -6.59 -2.68
N SER A 213 -2.20 -7.04 -3.68
CA SER A 213 -2.12 -8.43 -4.12
C SER A 213 -0.70 -8.76 -4.54
N TYR A 214 -0.31 -10.01 -4.32
CA TYR A 214 0.99 -10.58 -4.66
C TYR A 214 0.82 -11.88 -5.45
N ALA A 215 -0.35 -12.07 -6.07
CA ALA A 215 -0.85 -13.38 -6.49
C ALA A 215 -0.64 -13.70 -7.98
N ASP A 216 -0.10 -12.79 -8.78
CA ASP A 216 0.07 -12.99 -10.22
C ASP A 216 1.18 -12.10 -10.80
N ASP A 217 1.65 -12.43 -12.01
CA ASP A 217 2.59 -11.62 -12.80
C ASP A 217 1.86 -10.64 -13.74
N LEU A 218 0.54 -10.80 -13.90
CA LEU A 218 -0.32 -9.96 -14.74
C LEU A 218 -1.44 -9.29 -13.92
N PRO A 219 -1.93 -8.12 -14.33
CA PRO A 219 -3.14 -7.53 -13.76
C PRO A 219 -4.36 -8.43 -13.99
N TYR A 220 -5.27 -8.47 -13.01
CA TYR A 220 -6.49 -9.27 -13.07
C TYR A 220 -7.65 -8.57 -12.37
N TRP A 221 -8.89 -8.92 -12.73
CA TRP A 221 -10.08 -8.35 -12.09
C TRP A 221 -10.55 -9.23 -10.95
N VAL A 222 -11.05 -8.60 -9.89
CA VAL A 222 -11.78 -9.26 -8.80
C VAL A 222 -13.20 -8.71 -8.70
N ASP A 223 -14.14 -9.59 -8.37
CA ASP A 223 -15.49 -9.19 -8.03
C ASP A 223 -15.49 -8.52 -6.64
N VAL A 224 -16.04 -7.31 -6.57
CA VAL A 224 -16.15 -6.59 -5.30
C VAL A 224 -17.40 -7.09 -4.55
N PRO A 225 -17.28 -7.60 -3.32
CA PRO A 225 -18.42 -8.18 -2.59
C PRO A 225 -19.61 -7.22 -2.45
N ALA A 226 -19.33 -5.93 -2.24
CA ALA A 226 -20.35 -4.89 -2.13
C ALA A 226 -21.12 -4.59 -3.43
N GLU A 227 -20.60 -5.01 -4.60
CA GLU A 227 -21.29 -4.86 -5.90
C GLU A 227 -22.13 -6.09 -6.27
N LYS A 228 -22.17 -7.14 -5.45
CA LYS A 228 -22.76 -8.45 -5.82
C LYS A 228 -24.21 -8.39 -6.33
N ASP A 229 -25.00 -7.45 -5.81
CA ASP A 229 -26.41 -7.27 -6.15
C ASP A 229 -26.65 -6.12 -7.14
N GLU A 230 -25.59 -5.47 -7.64
CA GLU A 230 -25.69 -4.38 -8.61
C GLU A 230 -26.00 -4.92 -10.01
N PRO A 231 -26.81 -4.21 -10.81
CA PRO A 231 -27.15 -4.67 -12.16
C PRO A 231 -25.95 -4.70 -13.12
N ASN A 232 -24.90 -3.93 -12.84
CA ASN A 232 -23.68 -3.86 -13.64
C ASN A 232 -22.45 -3.73 -12.72
N PRO A 233 -22.02 -4.81 -12.04
CA PRO A 233 -20.81 -4.79 -11.22
C PRO A 233 -19.60 -4.49 -12.10
N LYS A 234 -18.71 -3.61 -11.64
CA LYS A 234 -17.49 -3.24 -12.37
C LYS A 234 -16.30 -4.09 -11.94
N GLY A 235 -16.31 -4.56 -10.70
CA GLY A 235 -15.16 -5.19 -10.07
C GLY A 235 -14.06 -4.18 -9.76
N MET A 236 -12.90 -4.71 -9.36
CA MET A 236 -11.69 -3.94 -9.08
C MET A 236 -10.51 -4.56 -9.82
N LEU A 237 -9.72 -3.74 -10.49
CA LEU A 237 -8.51 -4.20 -11.18
C LEU A 237 -7.39 -4.32 -10.15
N MET A 238 -6.91 -5.53 -9.95
CA MET A 238 -5.70 -5.81 -9.20
C MET A 238 -4.49 -5.63 -10.12
N VAL A 239 -3.54 -4.81 -9.70
CA VAL A 239 -2.21 -4.72 -10.31
C VAL A 239 -1.22 -5.23 -9.27
N PRO A 240 -0.83 -6.53 -9.34
CA PRO A 240 -0.04 -7.14 -8.28
C PRO A 240 1.28 -6.41 -8.00
N TYR A 241 1.60 -6.27 -6.72
CA TYR A 241 2.87 -5.77 -6.24
C TYR A 241 3.78 -6.93 -5.82
N SER A 242 5.00 -6.63 -5.37
CA SER A 242 5.99 -7.64 -5.00
C SER A 242 6.60 -7.32 -3.63
N TYR A 243 6.53 -8.29 -2.71
CA TYR A 243 7.46 -8.37 -1.58
C TYR A 243 8.71 -9.13 -2.04
N GLY A 244 9.60 -8.45 -2.75
CA GLY A 244 10.88 -9.06 -3.12
C GLY A 244 11.75 -9.27 -1.88
N SER A 245 11.89 -10.51 -1.41
CA SER A 245 13.23 -11.00 -1.09
C SER A 245 13.77 -11.54 -2.40
N PRO A 246 14.72 -10.88 -3.08
CA PRO A 246 15.39 -11.56 -4.18
C PRO A 246 15.99 -12.85 -3.59
N PRO A 247 15.75 -14.03 -4.21
CA PRO A 247 16.59 -15.18 -3.87
C PRO A 247 18.05 -14.73 -4.05
N PRO A 248 19.00 -15.18 -3.20
CA PRO A 248 20.40 -14.95 -3.49
C PRO A 248 20.64 -15.44 -4.91
N LEU A 249 21.07 -14.53 -5.79
CA LEU A 249 21.46 -14.85 -7.16
C LEU A 249 22.56 -15.90 -7.09
N SER A 250 22.19 -17.18 -7.14
CA SER A 250 23.12 -18.25 -7.49
C SER A 250 23.28 -18.18 -9.01
N LEU A 251 24.28 -17.41 -9.44
CA LEU A 251 24.90 -17.57 -10.75
C LEU A 251 25.70 -18.87 -10.78
#